data_AF-W1NE26-F1
#
_entry.id   AF-W1NE26-F1
#
_cell.length_a   1.000
_cell.length_b   1.000
_cell.length_c   1.000
_cell.angle_alpha   90.00
_cell.angle_beta   90.00
_cell.angle_gamma   90.00
#
_symmetry.space_group_name_H-M   'P 1'
#
loop_
_entity.id
_entity.type
_entity.pdbx_description
1 polymer ?
#
loop_
_entity_poly.entity_id
_entity_poly.type
_entity_poly.pdbx_seq_one_letter_code
_entity_poly.pdbx_strand_id
1 'polypeptide(L)'
;MEHLVLACGEEEVNSVDVLSPECLGWAGLVYERVLGEEKYIENVRNRSSCTILIKGPNDHTIAQIKDAVRDGLRSVKNRIEDEAVILVSIATSMHLI
;
A
#
# COMPACT_ATOMS: atom_id res chain seq x y z
N MET A 1 -2.09 5.11 10.95
CA MET A 1 -0.86 5.84 11.34
C MET A 1 0.39 5.08 10.95
N GLU A 2 0.45 3.75 11.11
CA GLU A 2 1.63 2.93 10.73
C GLU A 2 2.15 3.13 9.28
N HIS A 3 1.27 3.34 8.30
CA HIS A 3 1.70 3.61 6.92
C HIS A 3 2.39 4.98 6.73
N LEU A 4 2.13 5.95 7.60
CA LEU A 4 2.78 7.26 7.60
C LEU A 4 4.20 7.16 8.18
N VAL A 5 4.34 6.41 9.28
CA VAL A 5 5.64 6.05 9.89
C VAL A 5 6.56 5.42 8.85
N LEU A 6 6.06 4.43 8.10
CA LEU A 6 6.83 3.74 7.05
C LEU A 6 7.14 4.63 5.83
N ALA A 7 6.19 5.49 5.44
CA ALA A 7 6.37 6.39 4.31
C ALA A 7 7.38 7.49 4.67
N CYS A 8 7.09 8.28 5.69
CA CYS A 8 7.82 9.49 6.07
C CYS A 8 9.13 9.19 6.82
N GLY A 9 9.30 7.97 7.35
CA GLY A 9 10.47 7.59 8.15
C GLY A 9 10.50 8.23 9.54
N GLU A 10 9.34 8.61 10.05
CA GLU A 10 9.16 9.13 11.42
C GLU A 10 9.14 7.99 12.44
N GLU A 11 9.42 8.31 13.70
CA GLU A 11 9.28 7.39 14.83
C GLU A 11 8.10 7.85 15.70
N GLU A 12 7.15 6.95 15.98
CA GLU A 12 5.96 7.28 16.76
C GLU A 12 6.32 7.43 18.24
N VAL A 13 6.26 8.66 18.75
CA VAL A 13 6.54 8.98 20.15
C VAL A 13 5.24 9.19 20.93
N ASN A 14 5.15 8.56 22.11
CA ASN A 14 3.98 8.61 22.98
C ASN A 14 3.99 9.77 24.00
N SER A 15 5.12 10.47 24.15
CA SER A 15 5.26 11.61 25.05
C SER A 15 6.07 12.73 24.41
N VAL A 16 5.68 13.97 24.70
CA VAL A 16 6.35 15.18 24.21
C VAL A 16 7.76 15.32 24.80
N ASP A 17 7.99 14.74 25.99
CA ASP A 17 9.29 14.80 26.68
C ASP A 17 10.39 13.97 25.98
N VAL A 18 10.00 13.04 25.10
CA VAL A 18 10.90 12.15 24.34
C VAL A 18 11.04 12.62 22.88
N LEU A 19 10.43 13.74 22.52
CA LEU A 19 10.46 14.26 21.16
C LEU A 19 11.86 14.76 20.81
N SER A 20 12.51 14.11 19.87
CA SER A 20 13.78 14.55 19.29
C SER A 20 13.60 14.94 17.82
N PRO A 21 14.47 15.81 17.25
CA PRO A 21 14.40 16.17 15.84
C PRO A 21 14.56 14.98 14.88
N GLU A 22 15.18 13.91 15.36
CA GLU A 22 15.44 12.66 14.65
C GLU A 22 14.21 11.73 14.58
N CYS A 23 13.20 11.94 15.43
CA CYS A 23 11.90 11.26 15.32
C CYS A 23 11.00 11.85 14.22
N LEU A 24 11.34 13.02 13.64
CA LEU A 24 10.51 13.71 12.66
C LEU A 24 10.73 13.15 11.24
N GLY A 25 9.64 12.80 10.57
CA GLY A 25 9.64 12.33 9.19
C GLY A 25 9.71 13.47 8.17
N TRP A 26 10.00 13.11 6.91
CA TRP A 26 10.07 14.07 5.81
C TRP A 26 8.98 13.82 4.76
N ALA A 27 8.24 14.88 4.43
CA ALA A 27 7.24 14.89 3.36
C ALA A 27 7.46 16.12 2.46
N GLY A 28 7.45 15.91 1.15
CA GLY A 28 7.66 16.99 0.18
C GLY A 28 6.43 17.85 -0.02
N LEU A 29 5.28 17.23 -0.34
CA LEU A 29 4.02 17.92 -0.56
C LEU A 29 2.93 17.29 0.30
N VAL A 30 2.32 18.11 1.17
CA VAL A 30 1.16 17.70 1.97
C VAL A 30 0.01 18.60 1.57
N TYR A 31 -1.07 18.00 1.08
CA TYR A 31 -2.27 18.75 0.74
C TYR A 31 -3.52 17.97 1.11
N GLU A 32 -4.55 18.73 1.39
CA GLU A 32 -5.90 18.21 1.56
C GLU A 32 -6.64 18.42 0.25
N ARG A 33 -7.30 17.36 -0.24
CA ARG A 33 -8.21 17.47 -1.36
C ARG A 33 -9.62 17.35 -0.80
N VAL A 34 -10.53 18.24 -1.21
CA VAL A 34 -11.93 18.32 -0.72
C VAL A 34 -12.78 17.16 -1.26
N LEU A 35 -12.33 15.94 -1.02
CA LEU A 35 -12.96 14.68 -1.36
C LEU A 35 -12.98 13.83 -0.07
N GLY A 36 -13.75 14.28 0.92
CA GLY A 36 -13.78 13.72 2.27
C GLY A 36 -12.78 14.39 3.22
N GLU A 37 -12.42 13.71 4.30
CA GLU A 37 -11.48 14.17 5.35
C GLU A 37 -10.07 13.55 5.20
N GLU A 38 -9.76 12.97 4.04
CA GLU A 38 -8.48 12.30 3.81
C GLU A 38 -7.38 13.29 3.40
N LYS A 39 -6.25 13.21 4.12
CA LYS A 39 -5.04 13.98 3.81
C LYS A 39 -4.12 13.15 2.93
N TYR A 40 -3.62 13.75 1.86
CA TYR A 40 -2.70 13.10 0.93
C TYR A 40 -1.30 13.66 1.10
N ILE A 41 -0.32 12.76 1.12
CA ILE A 41 1.10 13.10 1.20
C ILE A 41 1.76 12.58 -0.06
N GLU A 42 2.42 13.48 -0.78
CA GLU A 42 3.17 13.21 -1.99
C GLU A 42 4.65 13.58 -1.80
N ASN A 43 5.50 13.05 -2.69
CA ASN A 43 6.94 13.26 -2.67
C ASN A 43 7.57 12.88 -1.32
N VAL A 44 7.45 11.62 -0.93
CA VAL A 44 8.13 11.08 0.24
C VAL A 44 9.47 10.47 -0.17
N ARG A 45 10.52 10.58 0.68
CA ARG A 45 11.86 10.05 0.36
C ARG A 45 11.87 8.52 0.22
N ASN A 46 11.05 7.83 1.01
CA ASN A 46 10.93 6.38 0.96
C ASN A 46 9.82 5.97 -0.02
N ARG A 47 10.18 5.38 -1.16
CA ARG A 47 9.22 4.90 -2.20
C ARG A 47 8.56 3.55 -1.86
N SER A 48 8.66 3.09 -0.62
CA SER A 48 8.17 1.77 -0.19
C SER A 48 6.65 1.70 0.00
N SER A 49 5.99 2.84 0.19
CA SER A 49 4.57 2.95 0.52
C SER A 49 3.84 3.81 -0.51
N CYS A 50 2.73 3.30 -1.03
CA CYS A 50 1.83 4.04 -1.92
C CYS A 50 0.37 3.84 -1.51
N THR A 51 -0.45 4.87 -1.69
CA THR A 51 -1.89 4.82 -1.40
C THR A 51 -2.68 4.74 -2.70
N ILE A 52 -3.57 3.75 -2.81
CA ILE A 52 -4.51 3.61 -3.94
C ILE A 52 -5.90 4.03 -3.45
N LEU A 53 -6.44 5.09 -4.04
CA LEU A 53 -7.79 5.58 -3.72
C LEU A 53 -8.82 4.89 -4.62
N ILE A 54 -9.67 4.04 -4.05
CA ILE A 54 -10.77 3.38 -4.74
C ILE A 54 -12.07 4.14 -4.46
N LYS A 55 -12.73 4.61 -5.50
CA LYS A 55 -14.05 5.24 -5.42
C LYS A 55 -15.07 4.37 -6.12
N GLY A 56 -16.17 4.11 -5.42
CA GLY A 56 -17.29 3.35 -5.96
C GLY A 56 -18.62 3.90 -5.44
N PRO A 57 -19.73 3.61 -6.13
CA PRO A 57 -21.06 4.03 -5.72
C PRO A 57 -21.65 3.17 -4.59
N ASN A 58 -21.06 2.00 -4.30
CA ASN A 58 -21.57 1.04 -3.31
C ASN A 58 -20.42 0.36 -2.57
N ASP A 59 -20.54 0.26 -1.24
CA ASP A 59 -19.54 -0.33 -0.35
C ASP A 59 -19.22 -1.79 -0.71
N HIS A 60 -20.23 -2.56 -1.14
CA HIS A 60 -20.01 -3.95 -1.56
C HIS A 60 -19.05 -4.04 -2.75
N THR A 61 -19.21 -3.16 -3.74
CA THR A 61 -18.33 -3.09 -4.91
C THR A 61 -16.94 -2.60 -4.53
N ILE A 62 -16.84 -1.62 -3.63
CA ILE A 62 -15.54 -1.12 -3.12
C ILE A 62 -14.78 -2.24 -2.42
N ALA A 63 -15.44 -3.04 -1.58
CA ALA A 63 -14.84 -4.17 -0.91
C ALA A 63 -14.31 -5.22 -1.91
N GLN A 64 -15.12 -5.58 -2.90
CA GLN A 64 -14.70 -6.50 -3.97
C GLN A 64 -13.47 -6.00 -4.74
N ILE A 65 -13.44 -4.71 -5.08
CA ILE A 65 -12.27 -4.12 -5.77
C ILE A 65 -11.06 -4.12 -4.85
N LYS A 66 -11.23 -3.80 -3.56
CA LYS A 66 -10.13 -3.82 -2.58
C LYS A 66 -9.50 -5.20 -2.46
N ASP A 67 -10.31 -6.25 -2.41
CA ASP A 67 -9.83 -7.63 -2.34
C ASP A 67 -9.13 -8.03 -3.65
N ALA A 68 -9.72 -7.72 -4.80
CA ALA A 68 -9.13 -8.00 -6.10
C ALA A 68 -7.78 -7.29 -6.31
N VAL A 69 -7.65 -6.03 -5.90
CA VAL A 69 -6.37 -5.29 -5.98
C VAL A 69 -5.34 -5.92 -5.05
N ARG A 70 -5.73 -6.32 -3.84
CA ARG A 70 -4.82 -6.96 -2.89
C ARG A 70 -4.30 -8.30 -3.41
N ASP A 71 -5.17 -9.10 -4.00
CA ASP A 71 -4.81 -10.39 -4.59
C ASP A 71 -3.91 -10.20 -5.81
N GLY A 72 -4.24 -9.25 -6.69
CA GLY A 72 -3.42 -8.92 -7.86
C GLY A 72 -2.01 -8.46 -7.49
N LEU A 73 -1.87 -7.56 -6.50
CA LEU A 73 -0.57 -7.11 -6.00
C LEU A 73 0.25 -8.27 -5.41
N ARG A 74 -0.40 -9.20 -4.73
CA ARG A 74 0.26 -10.40 -4.19
C ARG A 74 0.75 -11.32 -5.31
N SER A 75 -0.04 -11.52 -6.37
CA SER A 75 0.40 -12.30 -7.53
C SER A 75 1.59 -11.67 -8.23
N VAL A 76 1.61 -10.35 -8.39
CA VAL A 76 2.75 -9.62 -8.97
C VAL A 76 4.00 -9.76 -8.08
N LYS A 77 3.83 -9.64 -6.75
CA LYS A 77 4.93 -9.87 -5.81
C LYS A 77 5.53 -11.27 -5.97
N ASN A 78 4.70 -12.31 -5.94
CA ASN A 78 5.16 -13.69 -6.11
C ASN A 78 5.89 -13.88 -7.44
N ARG A 79 5.40 -13.26 -8.52
CA ARG A 79 6.07 -13.31 -9.84
C ARG A 79 7.46 -12.67 -9.83
N ILE A 80 7.64 -11.58 -9.08
CA ILE A 80 8.93 -10.90 -8.97
C ILE A 80 9.89 -11.75 -8.13
N GLU A 81 9.41 -12.39 -7.07
CA GLU A 81 10.22 -13.23 -6.17
C GLU A 81 10.62 -14.57 -6.81
N ASP A 82 9.68 -15.26 -7.47
CA ASP A 82 9.89 -16.61 -8.03
C ASP A 82 10.55 -16.59 -9.43
N GLU A 83 10.61 -15.42 -10.08
CA GLU A 83 11.05 -15.21 -11.47
C GLU A 83 10.35 -16.08 -12.55
N ALA A 84 9.36 -16.89 -12.17
CA ALA A 84 8.66 -17.82 -13.03
C ALA A 84 7.13 -17.62 -13.01
N VAL A 85 6.46 -18.04 -14.09
CA VAL A 85 4.99 -18.18 -14.14
C VAL A 85 4.70 -19.60 -14.59
N ILE A 86 3.89 -20.31 -13.82
CA ILE A 86 3.31 -21.57 -14.28
C ILE A 86 1.98 -21.22 -14.91
N LEU A 87 1.84 -21.51 -16.21
CA LEU A 87 0.55 -21.44 -16.88
C LEU A 87 -0.29 -22.63 -16.42
N VAL A 88 -1.21 -22.39 -15.49
CA VAL A 88 -2.24 -23.36 -15.13
C VAL A 88 -3.51 -22.98 -15.88
N SER A 89 -3.56 -23.36 -17.15
CA SER A 89 -4.83 -23.64 -17.82
C SER A 89 -4.94 -25.16 -17.83
N ILE A 90 -6.06 -25.69 -17.31
CA ILE A 90 -6.57 -27.09 -17.21
C ILE A 90 -5.72 -28.29 -17.74
N ALA A 91 -4.84 -28.13 -18.71
CA ALA A 91 -3.91 -29.11 -19.25
C ALA A 91 -2.78 -29.58 -18.31
N THR A 92 -2.28 -28.76 -17.37
CA THR A 92 -1.11 -29.15 -16.54
C THR A 92 -1.46 -30.20 -15.48
N SER A 93 -2.73 -30.32 -15.11
CA SER A 93 -3.24 -31.33 -14.17
C SER A 93 -3.19 -32.76 -14.72
N MET A 94 -2.98 -32.96 -16.02
CA MET A 94 -2.93 -34.29 -16.66
C MET A 94 -1.52 -34.89 -16.79
N HIS A 95 -0.46 -34.16 -16.46
CA HIS A 95 0.93 -34.65 -16.65
C HIS A 95 1.71 -34.84 -15.34
N LEU A 96 1.04 -34.72 -14.19
CA LEU A 96 1.65 -34.79 -12.86
C LEU A 96 0.96 -35.79 -11.92
N ILE A 97 0.24 -36.76 -12.50
CA ILE A 97 -0.24 -38.00 -11.85
C ILE A 97 0.41 -39.16 -12.60
#